data_AF-A0A0N0DUZ8-F1
#
_entry.id   AF-A0A0N0DUZ8-F1
#
_cell.length_a   1.000
_cell.length_b   1.000
_cell.length_c   1.000
_cell.angle_alpha   90.00
_cell.angle_beta   90.00
_cell.angle_gamma   90.00
#
_symmetry.space_group_name_H-M   'P 1'
#
loop_
_entity.id
_entity.type
_entity.pdbx_description
1 polymer ?
#
loop_
_entity_poly.entity_id
_entity_poly.type
_entity_poly.pdbx_seq_one_letter_code
_entity_poly.pdbx_strand_id
1 'polypeptide(L)'
;MQPVQPRNHLPGLSQAEAVILSEKLYHISHEGFFFCSKQCITHFGEESIPYNPGEKACFDRCISKVRNGFYMAIDSKKDFEQKLRDGALPYQWMKDAASGNL
;
A
#
# COMPACT_ATOMS: atom_id res chain seq x y z
N MET A 1 -0.08 38.02 4.43
CA MET A 1 0.51 36.70 4.72
C MET A 1 0.79 36.03 3.38
N GLN A 2 2.05 35.72 3.06
CA GLN A 2 2.36 34.94 1.87
C GLN A 2 1.86 33.49 2.08
N PRO A 3 1.28 32.84 1.07
CA PRO A 3 0.89 31.43 1.19
C PRO A 3 2.16 30.60 1.39
N VAL A 4 2.15 29.76 2.44
CA VAL A 4 3.20 28.79 2.70
C VAL A 4 3.21 27.82 1.53
N GLN A 5 4.20 27.95 0.64
CA GLN A 5 4.41 26.96 -0.40
C GLN A 5 4.88 25.65 0.25
N PRO A 6 4.21 24.52 0.02
CA PRO A 6 4.66 23.24 0.55
C PRO A 6 5.97 22.85 -0.15
N ARG A 7 7.11 23.15 0.50
CA ARG A 7 8.41 22.59 0.11
C ARG A 7 8.46 21.11 0.51
N ASN A 8 7.71 20.27 -0.20
CA ASN A 8 7.87 18.82 -0.17
C ASN A 8 8.85 18.38 -1.27
N HIS A 9 9.99 19.07 -1.41
CA HIS A 9 11.05 18.62 -2.30
C HIS A 9 11.94 17.66 -1.53
N LEU A 10 11.58 16.37 -1.57
CA LEU A 10 12.52 15.31 -1.24
C LEU A 10 13.65 15.35 -2.28
N PRO A 11 14.93 15.50 -1.88
CA PRO A 11 16.03 15.62 -2.84
C PRO A 11 16.06 14.42 -3.79
N GLY A 12 16.08 14.68 -5.10
CA GLY A 12 16.15 13.65 -6.13
C GLY A 12 14.82 13.03 -6.56
N LEU A 13 13.69 13.49 -6.04
CA LEU A 13 12.35 13.07 -6.48
C LEU A 13 11.59 14.22 -7.14
N SER A 14 10.90 13.94 -8.24
CA SER A 14 9.91 14.87 -8.79
C SER A 14 8.75 15.05 -7.81
N GLN A 15 8.03 16.17 -7.91
CA GLN A 15 6.88 16.46 -7.04
C GLN A 15 5.81 15.36 -7.12
N ALA A 16 5.58 14.78 -8.31
CA ALA A 16 4.65 13.67 -8.48
C ALA A 16 5.11 12.40 -7.75
N GLU A 17 6.40 12.07 -7.82
CA GLU A 17 6.97 10.92 -7.11
C GLU A 17 6.93 11.10 -5.59
N ALA A 18 7.15 12.32 -5.10
CA ALA A 18 7.04 12.65 -3.69
C ALA A 18 5.60 12.46 -3.16
N VAL A 19 4.59 12.87 -3.93
CA VAL A 19 3.17 12.65 -3.60
C VAL A 19 2.86 11.15 -3.57
N ILE A 20 3.22 10.41 -4.62
CA ILE A 20 2.99 8.97 -4.69
C ILE A 20 3.67 8.25 -3.53
N LEU A 21 4.90 8.65 -3.18
CA LEU A 21 5.61 8.09 -2.03
C LEU A 21 4.88 8.41 -0.72
N SER A 22 4.40 9.63 -0.54
CA SER A 22 3.65 10.04 0.65
C SER A 22 2.34 9.26 0.82
N GLU A 23 1.60 9.03 -0.27
CA GLU A 23 0.38 8.22 -0.26
C GLU A 23 0.70 6.76 0.07
N LYS A 24 1.76 6.20 -0.53
CA LYS A 24 2.24 4.84 -0.20
C LYS A 24 2.58 4.69 1.28
N LEU A 25 3.33 5.65 1.82
CA LEU A 25 3.69 5.68 3.24
C LEU A 25 2.45 5.83 4.12
N TYR A 26 1.47 6.66 3.71
CA TYR A 26 0.21 6.82 4.42
C TYR A 26 -0.59 5.51 4.45
N HIS A 27 -0.80 4.84 3.31
CA HIS A 27 -1.55 3.58 3.26
C HIS A 27 -0.89 2.47 4.09
N ILE A 28 0.44 2.35 4.05
CA ILE A 28 1.14 1.32 4.83
C ILE A 28 1.15 1.67 6.32
N SER A 29 1.49 2.92 6.65
CA SER A 29 1.80 3.31 8.03
C SER A 29 0.57 3.71 8.82
N HIS A 30 -0.46 4.26 8.16
CA HIS A 30 -1.67 4.72 8.81
C HIS A 30 -2.79 3.69 8.65
N GLU A 31 -3.22 3.40 7.42
CA GLU A 31 -4.33 2.46 7.20
C GLU A 31 -3.95 1.02 7.59
N GLY A 32 -2.75 0.58 7.22
CA GLY A 32 -2.21 -0.71 7.63
C GLY A 32 -2.11 -0.83 9.15
N PHE A 33 -1.65 0.22 9.83
CA PHE A 33 -1.62 0.28 11.29
C PHE A 33 -3.02 0.19 11.90
N PHE A 34 -3.98 0.99 11.43
CA PHE A 34 -5.36 0.99 11.93
C PHE A 34 -6.08 -0.33 11.68
N PHE A 35 -5.85 -0.96 10.52
CA PHE A 35 -6.36 -2.28 10.24
C PHE A 35 -5.79 -3.31 11.21
N CYS A 36 -4.46 -3.34 11.37
CA CYS A 36 -3.81 -4.30 12.25
C CYS A 36 -4.13 -4.06 13.73
N SER A 37 -4.30 -2.81 14.16
CA SER A 37 -4.67 -2.51 15.54
C SER A 37 -6.08 -3.00 15.84
N LYS A 38 -7.03 -2.77 14.94
CA LYS A 38 -8.41 -3.29 15.08
C LYS A 38 -8.49 -4.82 15.11
N GLN A 39 -7.61 -5.49 14.37
CA GLN A 39 -7.62 -6.96 14.28
C GLN A 39 -6.88 -7.64 15.44
N CYS A 40 -5.82 -7.01 15.96
CA CYS A 40 -4.89 -7.67 16.88
C CYS A 40 -4.88 -7.10 18.30
N ILE A 41 -5.35 -5.87 18.52
CA ILE A 41 -5.37 -5.24 19.84
C ILE A 41 -6.80 -5.33 20.37
N THR A 42 -7.02 -6.20 21.35
CA THR A 42 -8.34 -6.43 21.94
C THR A 42 -8.40 -6.01 23.40
N HIS A 43 -7.24 -5.87 24.07
CA HIS A 43 -7.18 -5.49 25.47
C HIS A 43 -6.72 -4.04 25.63
N PHE A 44 -7.62 -3.19 26.10
CA PHE A 44 -7.33 -1.82 26.52
C PHE A 44 -7.45 -1.75 28.05
N GLY A 45 -6.39 -2.15 28.76
CA GLY A 45 -6.28 -2.08 30.23
C GLY A 45 -5.47 -0.87 30.70
N GLU A 46 -5.71 -0.42 31.94
CA GLU A 46 -5.17 0.82 32.54
C GLU A 46 -3.63 0.91 32.64
N GLU A 47 -2.89 -0.18 32.43
CA GLU A 47 -1.43 -0.15 32.27
C GLU A 47 -1.07 -0.50 30.83
N SER A 48 -1.25 0.49 29.96
CA SER A 48 -0.92 0.37 28.54
C SER A 48 0.60 0.40 28.36
N ILE A 49 1.15 -0.76 27.98
CA ILE A 49 2.52 -1.13 27.58
C ILE A 49 3.12 -2.12 28.60
N PRO A 50 3.31 -3.42 28.26
CA PRO A 50 3.40 -4.01 26.92
C PRO A 50 2.13 -4.74 26.50
N TYR A 51 1.94 -4.86 25.18
CA TYR A 51 0.92 -5.70 24.53
C TYR A 51 0.64 -6.99 25.30
N ASN A 52 -0.63 -7.40 25.39
CA ASN A 52 -0.94 -8.70 25.98
C ASN A 52 -0.22 -9.82 25.22
N PRO A 53 0.12 -10.94 25.88
CA PRO A 53 0.85 -12.03 25.25
C PRO A 53 0.16 -12.48 23.95
N GLY A 54 0.84 -12.29 22.82
CA GLY A 54 0.33 -12.65 21.49
C GLY A 54 -0.22 -11.48 20.66
N GLU A 55 -0.69 -10.39 21.27
CA GLU A 55 -1.19 -9.22 20.52
C GLU A 55 -0.07 -8.56 19.72
N LYS A 56 1.10 -8.38 20.35
CA LYS A 56 2.30 -7.88 19.64
C LYS A 56 2.65 -8.77 18.45
N ALA A 57 2.64 -10.08 18.65
CA ALA A 57 3.00 -11.04 17.61
C ALA A 57 1.96 -11.03 16.46
N CYS A 58 0.67 -10.91 16.78
CA CYS A 58 -0.39 -10.72 15.79
C CYS A 58 -0.16 -9.43 15.01
N PHE A 59 0.05 -8.33 15.71
CA PHE A 59 0.23 -7.01 15.13
C PHE A 59 1.45 -6.95 14.21
N ASP A 60 2.61 -7.42 14.67
CA ASP A 60 3.85 -7.49 13.88
C ASP A 60 3.67 -8.34 12.60
N ARG A 61 3.00 -9.50 12.72
CA ARG A 61 2.69 -10.36 11.57
C ARG A 61 1.72 -9.68 10.61
N CYS A 62 0.72 -8.96 11.12
CA CYS A 62 -0.24 -8.24 10.31
C CYS A 62 0.43 -7.13 9.49
N ILE A 63 1.26 -6.29 10.13
CA ILE A 63 2.00 -5.22 9.46
C ILE A 63 2.92 -5.79 8.38
N SER A 64 3.62 -6.89 8.69
CA SER A 64 4.45 -7.59 7.71
C SER A 64 3.65 -8.06 6.49
N LYS A 65 2.46 -8.64 6.71
CA LYS A 65 1.56 -9.05 5.62
C LYS A 65 1.05 -7.87 4.79
N VAL A 66 0.65 -6.78 5.42
CA VAL A 66 0.19 -5.56 4.71
C VAL A 66 1.31 -5.02 3.83
N ARG A 67 2.52 -4.87 4.40
CA ARG A 67 3.68 -4.38 3.66
C ARG A 67 4.03 -5.29 2.48
N ASN A 68 4.12 -6.60 2.71
CA ASN A 68 4.47 -7.57 1.66
C ASN A 68 3.39 -7.63 0.57
N GLY A 69 2.11 -7.64 0.96
CA GLY A 69 0.99 -7.61 0.02
C GLY A 69 1.01 -6.35 -0.86
N PHE A 70 1.39 -5.20 -0.29
CA PHE A 70 1.52 -3.96 -1.06
C PHE A 70 2.65 -4.05 -2.11
N TYR A 71 3.81 -4.60 -1.76
CA TYR A 71 4.87 -4.83 -2.74
C TYR A 71 4.47 -5.83 -3.82
N MET A 72 3.80 -6.93 -3.44
CA MET A 72 3.27 -7.90 -4.40
C MET A 72 2.29 -7.25 -5.39
N ALA A 73 1.42 -6.36 -4.91
CA ALA A 73 0.49 -5.64 -5.77
C ALA A 73 1.22 -4.69 -6.75
N ILE A 74 2.29 -4.01 -6.30
CA ILE A 74 3.14 -3.19 -7.17
C ILE A 74 3.79 -4.04 -8.25
N ASP A 75 4.39 -5.17 -7.89
CA ASP A 75 5.09 -6.03 -8.84
C ASP A 75 4.12 -6.64 -9.85
N SER A 76 2.93 -7.06 -9.38
CA SER A 76 1.86 -7.56 -10.24
C SER A 76 1.36 -6.48 -11.22
N LYS A 77 1.26 -5.23 -10.77
CA LYS A 77 0.91 -4.10 -11.64
C LYS A 77 1.97 -3.86 -12.71
N LYS A 78 3.25 -3.86 -12.33
CA LYS A 78 4.36 -3.66 -13.28
C LYS A 78 4.41 -4.75 -14.34
N ASP A 79 4.28 -6.01 -13.92
CA ASP A 79 4.23 -7.15 -14.85
C ASP A 79 3.03 -7.05 -15.81
N PHE A 80 1.88 -6.65 -15.27
CA PHE A 80 0.69 -6.41 -16.09
C PHE A 80 0.88 -5.27 -17.11
N GLU A 81 1.43 -4.13 -16.70
CA GLU A 81 1.72 -3.00 -17.59
C GLU A 81 2.76 -3.36 -18.66
N GLN A 82 3.76 -4.18 -18.31
CA GLN A 82 4.75 -4.68 -19.26
C GLN A 82 4.10 -5.57 -20.31
N LYS A 83 3.28 -6.54 -19.90
CA LYS A 83 2.53 -7.42 -20.81
C LYS A 83 1.67 -6.63 -21.78
N LEU A 84 0.98 -5.57 -21.31
CA LEU A 84 0.21 -4.69 -22.18
C LEU A 84 1.10 -3.94 -23.19
N ARG A 85 2.26 -3.43 -22.79
CA ARG A 85 3.21 -2.78 -23.70
C ARG A 85 3.74 -3.73 -24.77
N ASP A 86 3.94 -4.99 -24.39
CA ASP A 86 4.38 -6.05 -25.30
C ASP A 86 3.24 -6.58 -26.19
N GLY A 87 2.04 -5.98 -26.10
CA GLY A 87 0.86 -6.40 -26.86
C GLY A 87 0.24 -7.72 -26.39
N ALA A 88 0.73 -8.28 -25.29
CA ALA A 88 0.09 -9.42 -24.66
C ALA A 88 -1.22 -8.94 -24.02
N LEU A 89 -2.33 -9.60 -24.36
CA LEU A 89 -3.63 -9.44 -23.71
C LEU A 89 -3.75 -10.56 -22.67
N PRO A 90 -3.27 -10.36 -21.42
CA PRO A 90 -3.04 -11.46 -20.48
C PRO A 90 -4.34 -12.10 -19.98
N TYR A 91 -5.44 -11.36 -19.95
CA TYR A 91 -6.72 -11.84 -19.48
C TYR A 91 -7.69 -12.11 -20.62
N GLN A 92 -8.54 -13.12 -20.45
CA GLN A 92 -9.50 -13.54 -21.47
C GLN A 92 -10.41 -12.39 -21.90
N TRP A 93 -10.96 -11.63 -20.94
CA TRP A 93 -11.81 -10.47 -21.24
C TRP A 93 -11.12 -9.41 -22.10
N MET A 94 -9.78 -9.26 -22.01
CA MET A 94 -9.04 -8.31 -22.86
C MET A 94 -8.91 -8.82 -24.29
N LYS A 95 -8.72 -10.13 -24.46
CA LYS A 95 -8.73 -10.79 -25.77
C LYS A 95 -10.12 -10.68 -26.40
N ASP A 96 -11.16 -10.94 -25.61
CA ASP A 96 -12.54 -10.85 -26.04
C ASP A 96 -12.88 -9.41 -26.47
N ALA A 97 -12.46 -8.40 -25.69
CA ALA A 97 -12.56 -6.98 -26.05
C ALA A 97 -11.90 -6.65 -27.39
N ALA A 98 -10.64 -7.08 -27.57
CA ALA A 98 -9.88 -6.82 -28.79
C ALA A 98 -10.47 -7.53 -30.01
N SER A 99 -11.11 -8.68 -29.80
CA SER A 99 -11.83 -9.41 -30.84
C SER A 99 -13.26 -8.90 -31.12
N GLY A 100 -13.73 -7.88 -30.39
CA GLY A 100 -15.05 -7.28 -30.57
C GLY A 100 -16.22 -8.09 -29.98
N ASN A 101 -15.94 -8.97 -29.02
CA ASN A 101 -16.91 -9.87 -28.39
C ASN A 101 -17.43 -9.37 -27.02
N LEU A 102 -17.29 -8.07 -26.72
CA LEU A 102 -17.81 -7.42 -25.51
C LEU A 102 -19.08 -6.62 -25.77
#